data_AF-A0A9Y1I2N0-F1
#
_entry.id   AF-A0A9Y1I2N0-F1
#
_cell.length_a   1.000
_cell.length_b   1.000
_cell.length_c   1.000
_cell.angle_alpha   90.00
_cell.angle_beta   90.00
_cell.angle_gamma   90.00
#
_symmetry.space_group_name_H-M   'P 1'
#
loop_
_entity.id
_entity.type
_entity.pdbx_description
1 polymer ?
#
loop_
_entity_poly.entity_id
_entity_poly.type
_entity_poly.pdbx_seq_one_letter_code
_entity_poly.pdbx_strand_id
1 'polypeptide(L)' 'MYIGQPVRLIKITCTTPTIIPQHFGFLGIVKGFRLINNNFIVPIIEFDAQTRIWLFEDEIEAL' A
#
# COMPACT_ATOMS: atom_id res chain seq x y z
N MET A 1 11.21 -2.51 -3.31
CA MET A 1 10.69 -1.86 -2.08
C MET A 1 11.44 -2.34 -0.84
N TYR A 2 11.50 -1.53 0.22
CA TYR A 2 12.05 -1.92 1.53
C TYR A 2 11.23 -1.35 2.71
N ILE A 3 11.35 -1.95 3.89
CA ILE A 3 10.66 -1.45 5.11
C ILE A 3 11.21 -0.08 5.49
N GLY A 4 10.34 0.89 5.71
CA GLY A 4 10.68 2.29 5.96
C GLY A 4 10.67 3.17 4.70
N GLN A 5 10.53 2.57 3.52
CA GLN A 5 10.47 3.34 2.28
C GLN A 5 9.17 4.16 2.19
N PRO A 6 9.26 5.47 1.89
CA PRO A 6 8.10 6.27 1.56
C PRO A 6 7.56 5.90 0.18
N VAL A 7 6.24 5.83 0.08
CA VAL A 7 5.54 5.44 -1.13
C VAL A 7 4.31 6.33 -1.34
N ARG A 8 3.85 6.43 -2.57
CA ARG A 8 2.62 7.16 -2.91
C ARG A 8 1.64 6.24 -3.61
N LEU A 9 0.37 6.29 -3.21
CA LEU A 9 -0.69 5.58 -3.93
C LEU A 9 -1.03 6.34 -5.23
N ILE A 10 -0.82 5.70 -6.39
CA ILE A 10 -0.95 6.32 -7.72
C ILE A 10 -2.18 5.82 -8.49
N LYS A 11 -2.66 4.62 -8.21
CA LYS A 11 -3.88 4.04 -8.79
C LYS A 11 -4.50 3.02 -7.85
N ILE A 12 -5.81 2.79 -7.97
CA ILE A 12 -6.52 1.71 -7.28
C ILE A 12 -7.20 0.88 -8.36
N THR A 13 -6.87 -0.40 -8.43
CA THR A 13 -7.32 -1.29 -9.51
C THR A 13 -8.44 -2.23 -9.04
N CYS A 14 -8.64 -2.35 -7.74
CA CYS A 14 -9.58 -3.29 -7.14
C CYS A 14 -10.80 -2.58 -6.54
N THR A 15 -11.93 -3.29 -6.44
CA THR A 15 -13.08 -2.85 -5.63
C THR A 15 -12.67 -2.86 -4.16
N THR A 16 -12.17 -1.72 -3.70
CA THR A 16 -11.74 -1.52 -2.33
C THR A 16 -12.90 -0.98 -1.47
N PRO A 17 -12.90 -1.23 -0.16
CA PRO A 17 -13.77 -0.50 0.76
C PRO A 17 -13.61 1.01 0.55
N THR A 18 -14.70 1.78 0.69
CA THR A 18 -14.77 3.24 0.48
C THR A 18 -13.74 4.06 1.26
N ILE A 19 -13.05 3.44 2.22
CA ILE A 19 -11.96 4.05 3.00
C ILE A 19 -10.63 4.15 2.23
N ILE A 20 -10.39 3.28 1.24
CA ILE A 20 -9.13 3.25 0.48
C ILE A 20 -9.03 4.39 -0.56
N PRO A 21 -10.10 4.74 -1.30
CA PRO A 21 -10.10 5.90 -2.19
C PRO A 21 -9.80 7.23 -1.49
N GLN A 22 -10.03 7.33 -0.18
CA GLN A 22 -9.71 8.53 0.60
C GLN A 22 -8.19 8.75 0.74
N HIS A 23 -7.37 7.71 0.54
CA HIS A 23 -5.91 7.78 0.61
C HIS A 23 -5.24 7.92 -0.77
N PHE A 24 -6.02 8.17 -1.84
CA PHE A 24 -5.48 8.41 -3.17
C PHE A 24 -4.59 9.66 -3.19
N GLY A 25 -3.34 9.51 -3.65
CA GLY A 25 -2.36 10.58 -3.66
C GLY A 25 -1.66 10.85 -2.32
N PHE A 26 -2.03 10.15 -1.23
CA PHE A 26 -1.37 10.26 0.07
C PHE A 26 -0.04 9.51 0.09
N LEU A 27 0.86 9.99 0.96
CA LEU A 27 2.13 9.36 1.27
C LEU A 27 1.95 8.34 2.39
N GLY A 28 2.46 7.13 2.17
CA GLY A 28 2.52 6.07 3.16
C GLY A 28 3.94 5.58 3.38
N ILE A 29 4.12 4.76 4.40
CA ILE A 29 5.40 4.11 4.70
C ILE A 29 5.22 2.59 4.62
N VAL A 30 6.12 1.92 3.91
CA VAL A 30 6.18 0.44 3.92
C VAL A 30 6.54 -0.03 5.33
N LYS A 31 5.65 -0.76 6.00
CA LYS A 31 5.89 -1.34 7.34
C LYS A 31 6.25 -2.81 7.32
N GLY A 32 6.02 -3.49 6.21
CA GLY A 32 6.27 -4.91 6.09
C GLY A 32 5.73 -5.45 4.78
N PHE A 33 5.72 -6.78 4.69
CA PHE A 33 5.27 -7.50 3.52
C PHE A 33 4.37 -8.66 3.96
N ARG A 34 3.37 -8.96 3.12
CA ARG A 34 2.46 -10.09 3.33
C ARG A 34 2.56 -11.05 2.16
N LEU A 35 2.71 -12.33 2.47
CA LEU A 35 2.58 -13.40 1.47
C LEU A 35 1.10 -13.76 1.30
N ILE A 36 0.64 -13.74 0.05
CA ILE A 36 -0.71 -14.11 -0.38
C ILE A 36 -0.60 -15.35 -1.25
N ASN A 37 -1.44 -16.35 -0.95
CA ASN A 37 -1.58 -17.59 -1.73
C ASN A 37 -0.23 -18.29 -2.01
N ASN A 38 0.72 -18.17 -1.07
CA ASN A 38 2.09 -18.67 -1.15
C ASN A 38 2.96 -18.20 -2.34
N ASN A 39 2.43 -17.33 -3.21
CA ASN A 39 3.09 -16.98 -4.47
C ASN A 39 3.26 -15.47 -4.67
N PHE A 40 2.50 -14.64 -3.95
CA PHE A 40 2.50 -13.19 -4.17
C PHE A 40 2.89 -12.46 -2.89
N ILE A 41 3.91 -11.62 -2.97
CA ILE A 41 4.33 -10.76 -1.86
C ILE A 41 3.77 -9.37 -2.14
N VAL A 42 3.03 -8.82 -1.18
CA VAL A 42 2.53 -7.44 -1.25
C VAL A 42 3.06 -6.61 -0.09
N PRO A 43 3.42 -5.35 -0.31
CA PRO A 43 3.80 -4.46 0.78
C PRO A 43 2.59 -4.04 1.60
N ILE A 44 2.82 -3.90 2.91
CA ILE A 44 1.88 -3.31 3.86
C ILE A 44 2.29 -1.84 4.03
N ILE A 45 1.42 -0.94 3.61
CA ILE A 45 1.60 0.50 3.68
C ILE A 45 0.82 1.03 4.89
N GLU A 46 1.51 1.75 5.78
CA GLU A 46 0.87 2.54 6.82
C GLU A 46 0.68 3.96 6.30
N PHE A 47 -0.59 4.35 6.20
CA PHE A 47 -1.03 5.73 6.05
C PHE A 47 -1.37 6.29 7.44
N ASP A 48 -1.68 7.58 7.51
CA ASP A 48 -2.14 8.38 8.65
C ASP A 48 -2.32 7.59 9.96
N ALA A 49 -1.28 7.63 10.81
CA ALA A 49 -1.08 7.10 12.18
C ALA A 49 -1.60 5.70 12.58
N GLN A 50 -2.60 5.11 11.93
CA GLN A 50 -3.21 3.83 12.31
C GLN A 50 -3.82 3.05 11.14
N THR A 51 -3.96 3.64 9.95
CA THR A 51 -4.54 2.93 8.80
C THR A 51 -3.48 2.15 8.05
N ARG A 52 -3.60 0.81 8.05
CA ARG A 52 -2.70 -0.08 7.33
C ARG A 52 -3.42 -0.80 6.21
N ILE A 53 -2.89 -0.66 5.00
CA ILE A 53 -3.47 -1.21 3.79
C ILE A 53 -2.37 -1.96 3.05
N TRP A 54 -2.71 -3.12 2.51
CA TRP A 54 -1.85 -3.88 1.62
C TRP A 54 -2.27 -3.57 0.19
N LEU A 55 -1.29 -3.20 -0.63
CA LEU A 55 -1.49 -2.69 -1.98
C LEU A 55 -0.59 -3.48 -2.93
N PHE A 56 -0.99 -3.57 -4.20
CA PHE A 56 -0.12 -4.17 -5.20
C PHE A 56 1.04 -3.24 -5.55
N GLU A 57 2.17 -3.80 -6.00
CA GLU A 57 3.34 -3.00 -6.37
C GLU A 57 3.07 -2.02 -7.50
N ASP A 58 2.14 -2.32 -8.40
CA ASP A 58 1.77 -1.43 -9.50
C ASP A 58 0.81 -0.31 -9.06
N GLU A 59 0.18 -0.42 -7.90
CA GLU A 59 -0.72 0.61 -7.34
C GLU A 59 0.03 1.75 -6.66
N ILE A 60 1.32 1.57 -6.42
CA ILE A 60 2.14 2.45 -5.59
C ILE A 60 3.44 2.83 -6.30
N GLU A 61 3.88 4.06 -6.08
CA GLU A 61 5.15 4.58 -6.56
C GLU A 61 6.12 4.73 -5.39
N ALA A 62 7.34 4.21 -5.57
CA ALA A 62 8.44 4.38 -4.64
C ALA A 62 9.00 5.82 -4.72
N LEU A 63 9.24 6.44 -3.56
CA LEU A 63 9.91 7.73 -3.43
C LEU A 63 11.32 7.59 -2.84
#